data_AF-A0A0B7N368-F1
#
_entry.id   AF-A0A0B7N368-F1
#
_cell.length_a   1.000
_cell.length_b   1.000
_cell.length_c   1.000
_cell.angle_alpha   90.00
_cell.angle_beta   90.00
_cell.angle_gamma   90.00
#
_symmetry.space_group_name_H-M   'P 1'
#
loop_
_entity.id
_entity.type
_entity.pdbx_description
1 polymer ?
#
loop_
_entity_poly.entity_id
_entity_poly.type
_entity_poly.pdbx_seq_one_letter_code
_entity_poly.pdbx_strand_id
1 'polypeptide(L)'
;MYHPTEEDLEERDLSNANDWPFPFYISSTYLQEIAELVEISRSTIPTSHFESVFTDPISGKAHGYRGVDNIEALLYLIPTLFVPRLQHERSKKPILALCKAASLMLKWQINANDLSLIERCLKKWFDFLKEEIENKHIIPSIMRPNMHLLYHVTYIIRSMGCLRSFSAR
;
A
#
# COMPACT_ATOMS: atom_id res chain seq x y z
N MET A 1 0.06 14.03 5.53
CA MET A 1 -1.41 13.87 5.40
C MET A 1 -1.91 15.05 4.59
N TYR A 2 -2.93 14.91 3.73
CA TYR A 2 -3.56 16.10 3.14
C TYR A 2 -4.21 16.87 4.29
N HIS A 3 -3.88 18.14 4.44
CA HIS A 3 -4.49 19.01 5.43
C HIS A 3 -5.38 19.97 4.63
N PRO A 4 -6.71 19.76 4.63
CA PRO A 4 -7.61 20.64 3.88
C PRO A 4 -7.49 22.07 4.39
N THR A 5 -7.47 23.02 3.45
CA THR A 5 -7.53 24.44 3.75
C THR A 5 -8.95 24.83 4.20
N GLU A 6 -9.12 26.01 4.81
CA GLU A 6 -10.47 26.52 5.13
C GLU A 6 -11.33 26.66 3.86
N GLU A 7 -10.73 27.11 2.76
CA GLU A 7 -11.38 27.18 1.44
C GLU A 7 -11.82 25.79 0.93
N ASP A 8 -11.00 24.75 1.10
CA ASP A 8 -11.37 23.38 0.72
C ASP A 8 -12.52 22.81 1.58
N LEU A 9 -12.61 23.21 2.85
CA LEU A 9 -13.69 22.81 3.75
C LEU A 9 -15.00 23.53 3.37
N GLU A 10 -14.93 24.83 3.07
CA GLU A 10 -16.06 25.63 2.59
C GLU A 10 -16.59 25.12 1.24
N GLU A 11 -15.72 24.82 0.28
CA GLU A 11 -16.09 24.25 -1.04
C GLU A 11 -16.90 22.95 -0.91
N ARG A 12 -16.75 22.22 0.20
CA ARG A 12 -17.35 20.90 0.43
C ARG A 12 -18.42 20.88 1.53
N ASP A 13 -18.78 22.04 2.08
CA ASP A 13 -19.72 22.16 3.20
C ASP A 13 -19.31 21.29 4.41
N LEU A 14 -18.00 21.22 4.68
CA LEU A 14 -17.43 20.48 5.80
C LEU A 14 -17.09 21.43 6.95
N SER A 15 -17.53 21.09 8.16
CA SER A 15 -17.22 21.87 9.36
C SER A 15 -15.94 21.44 10.07
N ASN A 16 -15.42 20.24 9.76
CA ASN A 16 -14.25 19.67 10.41
C ASN A 16 -13.33 18.95 9.41
N ALA A 17 -12.02 19.18 9.51
CA ALA A 17 -11.01 18.48 8.71
C ALA A 17 -10.99 16.96 8.94
N ASN A 18 -11.53 16.47 10.07
CA ASN A 18 -11.69 15.04 10.32
C ASN A 18 -12.72 14.38 9.40
N ASP A 19 -13.66 15.16 8.85
CA ASP A 19 -14.65 14.68 7.89
C ASP A 19 -14.11 14.68 6.45
N TRP A 20 -12.84 15.06 6.27
CA TRP A 20 -12.21 15.02 4.97
C TRP A 20 -12.24 13.59 4.41
N PRO A 21 -12.65 13.38 3.15
CA PRO A 21 -12.86 12.05 2.57
C PRO A 21 -11.54 11.38 2.14
N PHE A 22 -10.60 11.28 3.08
CA PHE A 22 -9.31 10.67 2.88
C PHE A 22 -9.47 9.18 2.54
N PRO A 23 -9.07 8.73 1.34
CA PRO A 23 -9.41 7.40 0.83
C PRO A 23 -8.87 6.25 1.68
N PHE A 24 -7.78 6.47 2.42
CA PHE A 24 -7.12 5.45 3.23
C PHE A 24 -7.47 5.53 4.72
N TYR A 25 -8.55 6.24 5.07
CA TYR A 25 -8.95 6.39 6.46
C TYR A 25 -9.36 5.04 7.07
N ILE A 26 -8.83 4.81 8.27
CA ILE A 26 -9.15 3.71 9.19
C ILE A 26 -9.31 4.35 10.56
N SER A 27 -10.38 4.01 11.29
CA SER A 27 -10.61 4.56 12.63
C SER A 27 -9.52 4.13 13.62
N SER A 28 -9.29 4.94 14.65
CA SER A 28 -8.30 4.63 15.69
C SER A 28 -8.56 3.28 16.38
N THR A 29 -9.83 2.93 16.62
CA THR A 29 -10.23 1.63 17.17
C THR A 29 -9.77 0.48 16.28
N TYR A 30 -9.97 0.58 14.97
CA TYR A 30 -9.53 -0.44 14.03
C TYR A 30 -8.01 -0.50 13.89
N LEU A 31 -7.31 0.64 14.01
CA LEU A 31 -5.84 0.65 14.04
C LEU A 31 -5.28 -0.04 15.29
N GLN A 32 -5.90 0.14 16.46
CA GLN A 32 -5.53 -0.57 17.69
C GLN A 32 -5.76 -2.08 17.54
N GLU A 33 -6.89 -2.48 16.99
CA GLU A 33 -7.19 -3.89 16.73
C GLU A 33 -6.15 -4.52 15.78
N ILE A 34 -5.74 -3.81 14.72
CA ILE A 34 -4.68 -4.29 13.81
C ILE A 34 -3.37 -4.50 14.58
N ALA A 35 -2.97 -3.55 15.42
CA ALA A 35 -1.76 -3.65 16.22
C ALA A 35 -1.77 -4.89 17.14
N GLU A 36 -2.89 -5.12 17.83
CA GLU A 36 -3.09 -6.29 18.69
C GLU A 36 -3.02 -7.61 17.91
N LEU A 37 -3.70 -7.68 16.77
CA LEU A 37 -3.71 -8.88 15.92
C LEU A 37 -2.31 -9.23 15.40
N VAL A 38 -1.52 -8.22 15.02
CA VAL A 38 -0.12 -8.42 14.60
C VAL A 38 0.71 -8.99 15.74
N GLU A 39 0.66 -8.39 16.93
CA GLU A 39 1.43 -8.84 18.09
C GLU A 39 1.05 -10.26 18.55
N ILE A 40 -0.25 -10.60 18.54
CA ILE A 40 -0.73 -11.95 18.86
C ILE A 40 -0.21 -12.96 17.83
N SER A 41 -0.27 -12.62 16.54
CA SER A 41 0.14 -13.51 15.45
C SER A 41 1.63 -13.82 15.47
N ARG A 42 2.47 -12.93 16.01
CA ARG A 42 3.93 -13.00 15.95
C ARG A 42 4.49 -14.35 16.42
N SER A 43 3.92 -14.95 17.46
CA SER A 43 4.37 -16.25 18.00
C SER A 43 4.09 -17.44 17.09
N THR A 44 3.20 -17.27 16.11
CA THR A 44 2.75 -18.32 15.19
C THR A 44 3.32 -18.19 13.78
N ILE A 45 4.02 -17.09 13.48
CA ILE A 45 4.63 -16.85 12.17
C ILE A 45 5.91 -17.72 12.04
N PRO A 46 6.01 -18.58 11.01
CA PRO A 46 7.19 -19.41 10.82
C PRO A 46 8.44 -18.59 10.47
N THR A 47 9.42 -18.55 11.37
CA THR A 47 10.69 -17.82 11.18
C THR A 47 11.58 -18.41 10.10
N SER A 48 11.27 -19.62 9.60
CA SER A 48 11.98 -20.25 8.48
C SER A 48 11.60 -19.69 7.10
N HIS A 49 10.44 -19.04 6.99
CA HIS A 49 9.89 -18.56 5.71
C HIS A 49 9.80 -17.04 5.60
N PHE A 50 9.82 -16.35 6.73
CA PHE A 50 9.69 -14.90 6.80
C PHE A 50 10.93 -14.27 7.43
N GLU A 51 11.37 -13.18 6.83
CA GLU A 51 12.52 -12.40 7.32
C GLU A 51 12.07 -11.20 8.17
N SER A 52 10.80 -10.80 8.09
CA SER A 52 10.24 -9.73 8.92
C SER A 52 9.95 -10.19 10.35
N VAL A 53 10.06 -9.23 11.27
CA VAL A 53 9.73 -9.41 12.69
C VAL A 53 8.22 -9.33 12.94
N PHE A 54 7.42 -8.84 11.98
CA PHE A 54 5.96 -8.64 12.10
C PHE A 54 5.56 -8.01 13.45
N THR A 55 6.10 -6.84 13.72
CA THR A 55 5.77 -6.03 14.91
C THR A 55 4.65 -5.03 14.62
N ASP A 56 4.07 -4.48 15.69
CA ASP A 56 3.07 -3.41 15.64
C ASP A 56 3.49 -2.23 14.72
N PRO A 57 2.79 -2.03 13.58
CA PRO A 57 3.09 -0.96 12.62
C PRO A 57 2.47 0.38 12.97
N ILE A 58 1.65 0.46 14.02
CA ILE A 58 0.84 1.62 14.36
C ILE A 58 1.46 2.39 15.52
N SER A 59 1.84 1.72 16.62
CA SER A 59 2.27 2.40 17.84
C SER A 59 3.73 2.85 17.85
N GLY A 60 4.48 2.64 16.77
CA GLY A 60 5.88 3.04 16.68
C GLY A 60 6.84 2.21 17.56
N LYS A 61 6.37 1.10 18.16
CA LYS A 61 7.21 0.16 18.89
C LYS A 61 8.22 -0.57 17.98
N ALA A 62 7.95 -0.62 16.68
CA ALA A 62 8.90 -1.11 15.69
C ALA A 62 10.11 -0.15 15.58
N HIS A 63 11.27 -0.58 16.05
CA HIS A 63 12.53 0.18 16.02
C HIS A 63 13.11 0.22 14.58
N GLY A 64 12.39 0.90 13.68
CA GLY A 64 12.75 1.06 12.27
C GLY A 64 12.30 -0.13 11.41
N TYR A 65 11.28 0.09 10.58
CA TYR A 65 10.90 -0.85 9.52
C TYR A 65 11.99 -0.89 8.45
N ARG A 66 12.60 -2.05 8.24
CA ARG A 66 13.52 -2.29 7.12
C ARG A 66 12.73 -2.38 5.81
N GLY A 67 13.41 -2.26 4.68
CA GLY A 67 12.78 -2.42 3.35
C GLY A 67 12.03 -3.75 3.21
N VAL A 68 12.55 -4.83 3.80
CA VAL A 68 11.93 -6.17 3.85
C VAL A 68 10.61 -6.15 4.62
N ASP A 69 10.55 -5.46 5.76
CA ASP A 69 9.33 -5.35 6.57
C ASP A 69 8.23 -4.61 5.80
N ASN A 70 8.59 -3.61 4.99
CA ASN A 70 7.62 -2.91 4.12
C ASN A 70 7.07 -3.80 3.00
N ILE A 71 7.90 -4.66 2.42
CA ILE A 71 7.46 -5.62 1.38
C ILE A 71 6.51 -6.65 1.99
N GLU A 72 6.86 -7.25 3.13
CA GLU A 72 6.03 -8.26 3.78
C GLU A 72 4.73 -7.65 4.32
N ALA A 73 4.77 -6.40 4.81
CA ALA A 73 3.56 -5.64 5.13
C ALA A 73 2.65 -5.47 3.90
N LEU A 74 3.21 -5.09 2.74
CA LEU A 74 2.45 -4.94 1.49
C LEU A 74 1.85 -6.26 1.00
N LEU A 75 2.54 -7.37 1.19
CA LEU A 75 2.09 -8.69 0.72
C LEU A 75 1.08 -9.36 1.64
N TYR A 76 1.21 -9.20 2.97
CA TYR A 76 0.46 -10.00 3.94
C TYR A 76 -0.39 -9.15 4.88
N LEU A 77 0.17 -8.09 5.47
CA LEU A 77 -0.55 -7.28 6.46
C LEU A 77 -1.61 -6.39 5.82
N ILE A 78 -1.24 -5.61 4.80
CA ILE A 78 -2.14 -4.66 4.12
C ILE A 78 -3.39 -5.36 3.57
N PRO A 79 -3.31 -6.41 2.74
CA PRO A 79 -4.51 -7.03 2.16
C PRO A 79 -5.38 -7.74 3.21
N THR A 80 -4.81 -8.23 4.31
CA THR A 80 -5.52 -9.04 5.30
C THR A 80 -6.09 -8.22 6.46
N LEU A 81 -5.37 -7.21 6.92
CA LEU A 81 -5.71 -6.46 8.13
C LEU A 81 -6.22 -5.05 7.82
N PHE A 82 -5.58 -4.36 6.88
CA PHE A 82 -5.90 -2.95 6.57
C PHE A 82 -7.06 -2.83 5.60
N VAL A 83 -7.01 -3.55 4.46
CA VAL A 83 -8.03 -3.43 3.40
C VAL A 83 -9.46 -3.68 3.92
N PRO A 84 -9.73 -4.72 4.74
CA PRO A 84 -11.08 -4.94 5.27
C PRO A 84 -11.60 -3.79 6.14
N ARG A 85 -10.69 -3.08 6.84
CA ARG A 85 -10.98 -2.02 7.80
C ARG A 85 -10.99 -0.61 7.19
N LEU A 86 -10.77 -0.48 5.88
CA LEU A 86 -10.93 0.79 5.16
C LEU A 86 -12.39 1.23 5.17
N GLN A 87 -12.63 2.49 5.53
CA GLN A 87 -13.97 3.08 5.50
C GLN A 87 -14.52 3.19 4.08
N HIS A 88 -13.65 3.52 3.11
CA HIS A 88 -14.07 3.77 1.73
C HIS A 88 -13.86 2.54 0.84
N GLU A 89 -14.96 1.94 0.37
CA GLU A 89 -14.95 0.78 -0.54
C GLU A 89 -14.18 1.02 -1.84
N ARG A 90 -14.21 2.26 -2.37
CA ARG A 90 -13.49 2.64 -3.59
C ARG A 90 -11.98 2.36 -3.51
N SER A 91 -11.39 2.44 -2.32
CA SER A 91 -9.96 2.29 -2.08
C SER A 91 -9.53 0.82 -2.02
N LYS A 92 -10.45 -0.10 -1.67
CA LYS A 92 -10.13 -1.51 -1.42
C LYS A 92 -9.58 -2.20 -2.67
N LYS A 93 -10.26 -2.07 -3.81
CA LYS A 93 -9.85 -2.73 -5.07
C LYS A 93 -8.51 -2.22 -5.62
N PRO A 94 -8.23 -0.90 -5.66
CA PRO A 94 -6.92 -0.38 -6.05
C PRO A 94 -5.78 -0.87 -5.15
N ILE A 95 -5.97 -0.89 -3.83
CA ILE A 95 -4.93 -1.36 -2.89
C ILE A 95 -4.68 -2.86 -3.09
N LEU A 96 -5.73 -3.68 -3.22
CA LEU A 96 -5.56 -5.10 -3.53
C LEU A 96 -4.88 -5.32 -4.88
N ALA A 97 -5.13 -4.47 -5.87
CA ALA A 97 -4.43 -4.52 -7.15
C ALA A 97 -2.93 -4.21 -6.97
N LEU A 98 -2.57 -3.21 -6.15
CA LEU A 98 -1.18 -2.93 -5.79
C LEU A 98 -0.51 -4.12 -5.08
N CYS A 99 -1.15 -4.69 -4.06
CA CYS A 99 -0.65 -5.90 -3.36
C CYS A 99 -0.47 -7.07 -4.34
N LYS A 100 -1.41 -7.25 -5.27
CA LYS A 100 -1.33 -8.30 -6.28
C LYS A 100 -0.16 -8.08 -7.24
N ALA A 101 0.03 -6.86 -7.73
CA ALA A 101 1.19 -6.50 -8.56
C ALA A 101 2.49 -6.79 -7.81
N ALA A 102 2.61 -6.37 -6.54
CA ALA A 102 3.76 -6.63 -5.70
C ALA A 102 4.07 -8.13 -5.57
N SER A 103 3.05 -8.96 -5.33
CA SER A 103 3.23 -10.42 -5.21
C SER A 103 3.77 -11.05 -6.50
N LEU A 104 3.32 -10.58 -7.66
CA LEU A 104 3.75 -11.09 -8.97
C LEU A 104 5.17 -10.64 -9.31
N MET A 105 5.52 -9.39 -9.02
CA MET A 105 6.86 -8.83 -9.25
C MET A 105 7.95 -9.54 -8.44
N LEU A 106 7.57 -10.18 -7.32
CA LEU A 106 8.48 -10.89 -6.43
C LEU A 106 8.59 -12.39 -6.71
N LYS A 107 7.97 -12.90 -7.79
CA LYS A 107 8.16 -14.28 -8.24
C LYS A 107 9.59 -14.49 -8.76
N TRP A 108 10.09 -15.72 -8.61
CA TRP A 108 11.36 -16.16 -9.21
C TRP A 108 11.30 -16.29 -10.73
N GLN A 109 10.10 -16.49 -11.28
CA GLN A 109 9.84 -16.59 -12.71
C GLN A 109 8.58 -15.80 -13.04
N ILE A 110 8.69 -14.91 -14.02
CA ILE A 110 7.62 -14.04 -14.50
C ILE A 110 7.45 -14.30 -16.00
N ASN A 111 6.25 -14.67 -16.41
CA ASN A 111 5.92 -14.86 -17.83
C ASN A 111 5.15 -13.65 -18.40
N ALA A 112 4.83 -13.69 -19.69
CA ALA A 112 4.11 -12.60 -20.37
C ALA A 112 2.71 -12.32 -19.77
N ASN A 113 2.02 -13.36 -19.29
CA ASN A 113 0.70 -13.20 -18.64
C ASN A 113 0.85 -12.52 -17.28
N ASP A 114 1.88 -12.88 -16.50
CA ASP A 114 2.20 -12.21 -15.25
C ASP A 114 2.51 -10.72 -15.49
N LEU A 115 3.33 -10.39 -16.50
CA LEU A 115 3.63 -9.01 -16.85
C LEU A 115 2.38 -8.21 -17.23
N SER A 116 1.52 -8.78 -18.07
CA SER A 116 0.26 -8.14 -18.48
C SER A 116 -0.66 -7.92 -17.28
N LEU A 117 -0.67 -8.86 -16.32
CA LEU A 117 -1.44 -8.73 -15.09
C LEU A 117 -0.86 -7.65 -14.16
N ILE A 118 0.47 -7.57 -14.02
CA ILE A 118 1.14 -6.50 -13.27
C ILE A 118 0.76 -5.14 -13.84
N GLU A 119 0.86 -4.96 -15.16
CA GLU A 119 0.51 -3.69 -15.83
C GLU A 119 -0.94 -3.28 -15.56
N ARG A 120 -1.88 -4.23 -15.69
CA ARG A 120 -3.30 -3.96 -15.41
C ARG A 120 -3.55 -3.60 -13.95
N CYS A 121 -2.89 -4.29 -13.02
CA CYS A 121 -3.00 -4.02 -11.59
C CYS A 121 -2.43 -2.64 -11.23
N LEU A 122 -1.25 -2.30 -11.74
CA LEU A 122 -0.61 -1.01 -11.51
C LEU A 122 -1.39 0.13 -12.16
N LYS A 123 -1.92 -0.07 -13.37
CA LYS A 123 -2.80 0.90 -14.01
C LYS A 123 -4.01 1.21 -13.12
N LYS A 124 -4.66 0.19 -12.55
CA LYS A 124 -5.80 0.39 -11.63
C LYS A 124 -5.42 1.21 -10.39
N TRP A 125 -4.23 0.98 -9.85
CA TRP A 125 -3.70 1.76 -8.72
C TRP A 125 -3.43 3.21 -9.12
N PHE A 126 -2.76 3.45 -10.25
CA PHE A 126 -2.42 4.80 -10.70
C PHE A 126 -3.63 5.61 -11.15
N ASP A 127 -4.59 4.99 -11.83
CA ASP A 127 -5.84 5.66 -12.24
C ASP A 127 -6.60 6.14 -10.99
N PHE A 128 -6.69 5.30 -9.96
CA PHE A 128 -7.27 5.67 -8.67
C PHE A 128 -6.53 6.83 -8.01
N LEU A 129 -5.20 6.79 -7.93
CA LEU A 129 -4.44 7.90 -7.33
C LEU A 129 -4.66 9.22 -8.08
N LYS A 130 -4.71 9.19 -9.42
CA LYS A 130 -5.00 10.38 -10.22
C LYS A 130 -6.37 10.95 -9.91
N GLU A 131 -7.40 10.10 -9.88
CA GLU A 131 -8.76 10.50 -9.53
C GLU A 131 -8.84 11.09 -8.11
N GLU A 132 -8.17 10.49 -7.12
CA GLU A 132 -8.15 11.02 -5.75
C GLU A 132 -7.37 12.34 -5.63
N ILE A 133 -6.36 12.58 -6.50
CA ILE A 133 -5.63 13.85 -6.58
C ILE A 133 -6.49 14.93 -7.25
N GLU A 134 -7.14 14.61 -8.38
CA GLU A 134 -8.03 15.51 -9.10
C GLU A 134 -9.20 15.96 -8.21
N ASN A 135 -9.72 15.04 -7.40
CA ASN A 135 -10.73 15.32 -6.40
C ASN A 135 -10.17 15.97 -5.12
N LYS A 136 -8.89 16.37 -5.06
CA LYS A 136 -8.21 16.93 -3.87
C LYS A 136 -8.23 16.04 -2.62
N HIS A 137 -8.63 14.78 -2.67
CA HIS A 137 -8.69 13.92 -1.48
C HIS A 137 -7.30 13.57 -0.92
N ILE A 138 -6.27 13.61 -1.78
CA ILE A 138 -4.87 13.37 -1.42
C ILE A 138 -3.95 14.39 -2.09
N ILE A 139 -2.78 14.65 -1.49
CA ILE A 139 -1.77 15.55 -2.07
C ILE A 139 -1.06 14.91 -3.27
N PRO A 140 -0.77 15.67 -4.34
CA PRO A 140 -0.01 15.18 -5.50
C PRO A 140 1.39 14.64 -5.15
N SER A 141 1.98 15.10 -4.04
CA SER A 141 3.33 14.70 -3.59
C SER A 141 3.44 13.22 -3.19
N ILE A 142 2.32 12.47 -3.18
CA ILE A 142 2.33 11.01 -3.13
C ILE A 142 3.00 10.39 -4.37
N MET A 143 2.96 11.06 -5.53
CA MET A 143 3.57 10.64 -6.79
C MET A 143 5.08 10.92 -6.82
N ARG A 144 5.81 10.36 -5.85
CA ARG A 144 7.27 10.48 -5.73
C ARG A 144 8.00 9.67 -6.81
N PRO A 145 9.33 9.86 -7.01
CA PRO A 145 10.12 9.07 -7.95
C PRO A 145 9.96 7.56 -7.80
N ASN A 146 9.75 7.03 -6.58
CA ASN A 146 9.47 5.61 -6.36
C ASN A 146 8.16 5.14 -7.01
N MET A 147 7.11 5.97 -6.98
CA MET A 147 5.86 5.70 -7.69
C MET A 147 6.04 5.79 -9.20
N HIS A 148 6.87 6.72 -9.68
CA HIS A 148 7.24 6.81 -11.08
C HIS A 148 8.04 5.57 -11.54
N LEU A 149 8.97 5.08 -10.74
CA LEU A 149 9.73 3.87 -11.04
C LEU A 149 8.81 2.63 -11.11
N LEU A 150 7.82 2.57 -10.22
CA LEU A 150 6.82 1.51 -10.23
C LEU A 150 6.02 1.49 -11.54
N TYR A 151 5.77 2.65 -12.17
CA TYR A 151 5.13 2.71 -13.49
C TYR A 151 5.94 2.01 -14.59
N HIS A 152 7.27 2.03 -14.48
CA HIS A 152 8.20 1.42 -15.46
C HIS A 152 8.65 0.01 -15.08
N VAL A 153 8.10 -0.57 -14.02
CA VAL A 153 8.63 -1.82 -13.47
C VAL A 153 8.53 -3.01 -14.42
N THR A 154 7.51 -3.07 -15.27
CA THR A 154 7.38 -4.17 -16.25
C THR A 154 8.38 -4.04 -17.38
N TYR A 155 8.71 -2.81 -17.79
CA TYR A 155 9.82 -2.54 -18.73
C TYR A 155 11.16 -2.97 -18.13
N ILE A 156 11.38 -2.64 -16.85
CA ILE A 156 12.55 -3.07 -16.09
C ILE A 156 12.64 -4.60 -16.05
N ILE A 157 11.55 -5.29 -15.73
CA ILE A 157 11.53 -6.76 -15.66
C ILE A 157 11.80 -7.39 -17.02
N ARG A 158 11.26 -6.83 -18.11
CA ARG A 158 11.55 -7.30 -19.47
C ARG A 158 13.04 -7.16 -19.84
N SER A 159 13.69 -6.12 -19.34
CA SER A 159 15.07 -5.78 -19.70
C SER A 159 16.11 -6.49 -18.83
N MET A 160 15.84 -6.61 -17.53
CA MET A 160 16.81 -7.08 -16.53
C MET A 160 16.44 -8.43 -15.89
N GLY A 161 15.25 -8.96 -16.18
CA GLY A 161 14.73 -10.19 -15.57
C GLY A 161 13.89 -9.95 -14.32
N CYS A 162 13.67 -10.99 -13.51
CA CYS A 162 12.82 -10.88 -12.32
C CYS A 162 13.47 -9.98 -11.28
N LEU A 163 12.70 -9.08 -10.63
CA LEU A 163 13.24 -8.16 -9.62
C LEU A 163 13.97 -8.90 -8.49
N ARG A 164 13.47 -10.09 -8.11
CA ARG A 164 14.08 -10.92 -7.07
C ARG A 164 15.52 -11.36 -7.41
N SER A 165 15.90 -11.37 -8.68
CA SER A 165 17.22 -11.83 -9.12
C SER A 165 18.32 -10.77 -9.01
N PHE A 166 17.97 -9.47 -8.96
CA PHE A 166 18.97 -8.38 -8.94
C PHE A 166 18.63 -7.23 -7.98
N SER A 167 17.46 -7.26 -7.32
CA SER A 167 17.14 -6.32 -6.26
C SER A 167 17.96 -6.64 -5.02
N ALA A 168 18.54 -5.62 -4.38
CA ALA A 168 19.07 -5.74 -3.03
C ALA A 168 17.89 -5.87 -2.06
N ARG A 169 17.49 -7.10 -1.76
CA ARG A 169 16.54 -7.43 -0.71
C ARG A 169 17.31 -7.77 0.56
#